data_AF-A0A933I5E8-F1
#
_entry.id   AF-A0A933I5E8-F1
#
_cell.length_a   1.000
_cell.length_b   1.000
_cell.length_c   1.000
_cell.angle_alpha   90.00
_cell.angle_beta   90.00
_cell.angle_gamma   90.00
#
_symmetry.space_group_name_H-M   'P 1'
#
loop_
_entity.id
_entity.type
_entity.pdbx_description
1 polymer ?
#
loop_
_entity_poly.entity_id
_entity_poly.type
_entity_poly.pdbx_seq_one_letter_code
_entity_poly.pdbx_strand_id
1 'polypeptide(L)'
;MRKKSLFIILIFIAFLAMKTPSAVLAQTTISPSDIDKSRSLTILNPNETVISDYREKDDGMFSNMWAVYILSEGEGEKKDWFIELNGKKIGPFENNSDLISFSPNGKQVVFAAKEKKANKWSVYVNGVKRWSFDGLAWGTYTWPLGLKGNTIRSQSKAVVFVQSDDDKFVSFLSSREEGDKTLWANVTNGKEGRYYQNVSTDINFINSKVAYWAWKSDNAKYFVVGNEEYGPYDEAYSIKFSDNKKHFAFIAKSKGKNILVLDGKENIMPGEIETHALGNDGNYTVAYTQKGSVHVIQNGATWPKNYSETVWHQFRMTPDGKTLAGWFKQDGKWYVVVNGKTEYGPYESYYYIKAGEIFSLFLGRTGENVAYFTRLIEGNSTGMEFYLNGKKIENAPSFGGFAMTVYQDDSGSIVGTGLMGGVEADIVAIADAASVGADNPLKAKYFGSHLVYTKKKGELTYVVVDNKEFGPFVDAGSFCSSPSGNHYGYIAENQNGKWVVVDGKYQSSYYDSVYKLQFTAENEIAFLTIKNGKVVRIFSKIK
;
A
#
# COMPACT_ATOMS: atom_id res chain seq x y z
N MET A 1 -2.79 56.96 -29.13
CA MET A 1 -3.86 56.24 -29.87
C MET A 1 -3.27 55.03 -30.57
N ARG A 2 -3.83 53.84 -30.28
CA ARG A 2 -3.92 52.57 -31.06
C ARG A 2 -2.69 51.95 -31.79
N LYS A 3 -2.31 50.78 -31.25
CA LYS A 3 -2.20 49.41 -31.82
C LYS A 3 -1.41 49.11 -33.14
N LYS A 4 -0.34 48.32 -32.92
CA LYS A 4 0.13 47.05 -33.57
C LYS A 4 -0.55 46.50 -34.84
N SER A 5 0.29 46.00 -35.76
CA SER A 5 0.18 44.73 -36.54
C SER A 5 1.59 44.38 -37.05
N LEU A 6 2.27 43.35 -36.52
CA LEU A 6 2.38 41.94 -36.99
C LEU A 6 2.97 41.78 -38.41
N PHE A 7 4.20 41.25 -38.50
CA PHE A 7 4.68 40.51 -39.69
C PHE A 7 5.66 39.41 -39.25
N ILE A 8 5.38 38.19 -39.70
CA ILE A 8 6.17 36.97 -39.55
C ILE A 8 7.16 36.92 -40.72
N ILE A 9 8.43 36.63 -40.45
CA ILE A 9 9.42 36.22 -41.46
C ILE A 9 10.19 35.00 -40.94
N LEU A 10 10.05 33.88 -41.66
CA LEU A 10 10.90 32.69 -41.59
C LEU A 10 12.29 33.02 -42.16
N ILE A 11 13.37 32.64 -41.47
CA ILE A 11 14.68 32.38 -42.10
C ILE A 11 15.33 31.15 -41.45
N PHE A 12 15.78 30.27 -42.34
CA PHE A 12 16.58 29.06 -42.17
C PHE A 12 17.94 29.30 -41.48
N ILE A 13 18.37 28.38 -40.62
CA ILE A 13 19.80 28.15 -40.35
C ILE A 13 20.07 26.64 -40.45
N ALA A 14 21.00 26.31 -41.36
CA ALA A 14 21.54 24.97 -41.59
C ALA A 14 22.42 24.51 -40.42
N PHE A 15 22.34 23.24 -40.03
CA PHE A 15 23.30 22.62 -39.13
C PHE A 15 24.07 21.49 -39.84
N LEU A 16 25.39 21.64 -39.80
CA LEU A 16 26.41 20.74 -40.30
C LEU A 16 26.28 19.33 -39.68
N ALA A 17 26.38 18.31 -40.53
CA ALA A 17 26.51 16.93 -40.12
C ALA A 17 27.92 16.66 -39.55
N MET A 18 28.02 16.42 -38.25
CA MET A 18 29.14 15.70 -37.65
C MET A 18 28.67 14.28 -37.33
N LYS A 19 29.20 13.30 -38.09
CA LYS A 19 29.07 11.87 -37.82
C LYS A 19 29.69 11.56 -36.46
N THR A 20 28.88 11.22 -35.47
CA THR A 20 29.30 10.41 -34.32
C THR A 20 29.26 8.93 -34.73
N PRO A 21 30.24 8.10 -34.32
CA PRO A 21 30.24 6.70 -34.70
C PRO A 21 29.10 5.99 -33.99
N SER A 22 28.23 5.35 -34.77
CA SER A 22 27.28 4.35 -34.28
C SER A 22 28.09 3.27 -33.56
N ALA A 23 28.06 3.27 -32.23
CA ALA A 23 28.46 2.11 -31.46
C ALA A 23 27.52 0.99 -31.87
N VAL A 24 28.04 0.07 -32.69
CA VAL A 24 27.44 -1.23 -32.96
C VAL A 24 27.20 -1.84 -31.59
N LEU A 25 25.93 -1.89 -31.16
CA LEU A 25 25.47 -2.75 -30.09
C LEU A 25 25.97 -4.14 -30.44
N ALA A 26 26.99 -4.61 -29.73
CA ALA A 26 27.37 -6.00 -29.77
C ALA A 26 26.12 -6.79 -29.40
N GLN A 27 25.55 -7.48 -30.38
CA GLN A 27 24.50 -8.46 -30.18
C GLN A 27 25.11 -9.62 -29.39
N THR A 28 25.15 -9.49 -28.07
CA THR A 28 25.18 -10.67 -27.21
C THR A 28 23.75 -11.18 -27.15
N THR A 29 23.40 -12.04 -28.12
CA THR A 29 22.26 -12.95 -28.03
C THR A 29 22.48 -13.85 -26.82
N ILE A 30 21.93 -13.47 -25.66
CA ILE A 30 21.87 -14.37 -24.52
C ILE A 30 20.79 -15.40 -24.85
N SER A 31 21.23 -16.56 -25.33
CA SER A 31 20.39 -17.75 -25.49
C SER A 31 20.08 -18.34 -24.11
N PRO A 32 18.89 -18.92 -23.88
CA PRO A 32 18.58 -19.67 -22.65
C PRO A 32 19.55 -20.82 -22.34
N SER A 33 20.48 -21.15 -23.24
CA SER A 33 21.51 -22.17 -23.06
C SER A 33 22.68 -21.77 -22.17
N ASP A 34 22.82 -20.50 -21.77
CA ASP A 34 23.93 -20.03 -20.93
C ASP A 34 23.63 -20.11 -19.41
N ILE A 35 22.64 -20.92 -19.03
CA ILE A 35 22.29 -21.19 -17.63
C ILE A 35 23.39 -22.07 -16.99
N ASP A 36 23.94 -21.56 -15.89
CA ASP A 36 24.80 -22.24 -14.93
C ASP A 36 24.33 -23.70 -14.70
N LYS A 37 25.20 -24.67 -15.02
CA LYS A 37 24.95 -26.12 -14.92
C LYS A 37 24.92 -26.63 -13.46
N SER A 38 24.87 -25.76 -12.46
CA SER A 38 24.75 -26.15 -11.05
C SER A 38 23.28 -26.30 -10.61
N ARG A 39 22.82 -27.57 -10.58
CA ARG A 39 21.52 -28.08 -10.05
C ARG A 39 20.25 -27.52 -10.72
N SER A 40 19.71 -28.34 -11.63
CA SER A 40 18.38 -28.21 -12.24
C SER A 40 17.27 -28.19 -11.17
N LEU A 41 16.67 -27.02 -10.94
CA LEU A 41 15.28 -26.96 -10.47
C LEU A 41 14.46 -26.87 -11.74
N THR A 42 13.72 -27.93 -12.06
CA THR A 42 12.83 -27.94 -13.22
C THR A 42 11.50 -27.34 -12.79
N ILE A 43 11.28 -26.07 -13.09
CA ILE A 43 9.94 -25.47 -13.00
C ILE A 43 9.04 -26.26 -13.96
N LEU A 44 7.97 -26.86 -13.42
CA LEU A 44 7.08 -27.74 -14.18
C LEU A 44 6.26 -26.94 -15.20
N ASN A 45 5.90 -27.59 -16.32
CA ASN A 45 5.07 -27.03 -17.38
C ASN A 45 3.88 -26.24 -16.78
N PRO A 46 3.75 -24.95 -17.10
CA PRO A 46 2.66 -24.13 -16.58
C PRO A 46 1.31 -24.71 -17.04
N ASN A 47 0.34 -24.75 -16.11
CA ASN A 47 -1.04 -25.05 -16.44
C ASN A 47 -1.74 -23.75 -16.83
N GLU A 48 -2.12 -23.64 -18.11
CA GLU A 48 -2.91 -22.53 -18.65
C GLU A 48 -4.40 -22.88 -18.58
N THR A 49 -5.21 -21.99 -17.99
CA THR A 49 -6.66 -22.14 -17.96
C THR A 49 -7.31 -20.83 -18.41
N VAL A 50 -8.15 -20.89 -19.45
CA VAL A 50 -9.04 -19.77 -19.81
C VAL A 50 -10.09 -19.63 -18.72
N ILE A 51 -10.14 -18.46 -18.08
CA ILE A 51 -11.07 -18.22 -16.96
C ILE A 51 -12.17 -17.22 -17.28
N SER A 52 -11.99 -16.33 -18.25
CA SER A 52 -13.07 -15.47 -18.75
C SER A 52 -12.71 -14.86 -20.10
N ASP A 53 -13.70 -14.22 -20.71
CA ASP A 53 -13.52 -13.34 -21.84
C ASP A 53 -12.90 -12.02 -21.36
N TYR A 54 -11.92 -11.50 -22.10
CA TYR A 54 -11.35 -10.21 -21.78
C TYR A 54 -12.31 -9.10 -22.22
N ARG A 55 -12.88 -8.42 -21.23
CA ARG A 55 -13.74 -7.25 -21.46
C ARG A 55 -12.92 -5.98 -21.25
N GLU A 56 -12.55 -5.33 -22.36
CA GLU A 56 -11.73 -4.10 -22.35
C GLU A 56 -12.51 -2.89 -21.82
N LYS A 57 -13.82 -2.85 -22.05
CA LYS A 57 -14.69 -1.69 -21.74
C LYS A 57 -15.52 -1.85 -20.46
N ASP A 58 -15.58 -3.04 -19.88
CA ASP A 58 -16.35 -3.33 -18.67
C ASP A 58 -15.48 -3.15 -17.41
N ASP A 59 -16.11 -2.77 -16.30
CA ASP A 59 -15.48 -2.62 -15.00
C ASP A 59 -15.05 -3.98 -14.43
N GLY A 60 -13.81 -4.37 -14.77
CA GLY A 60 -13.21 -5.64 -14.38
C GLY A 60 -12.17 -5.52 -13.26
N MET A 61 -12.17 -6.50 -12.36
CA MET A 61 -11.24 -6.64 -11.25
C MET A 61 -10.58 -8.02 -11.28
N PHE A 62 -9.31 -8.08 -10.90
CA PHE A 62 -8.53 -9.31 -10.99
C PHE A 62 -7.69 -9.58 -9.75
N SER A 63 -7.70 -10.84 -9.32
CA SER A 63 -6.67 -11.43 -8.49
C SER A 63 -5.92 -12.50 -9.28
N ASN A 64 -4.92 -13.13 -8.66
CA ASN A 64 -4.29 -14.34 -9.18
C ASN A 64 -5.29 -15.50 -9.45
N MET A 65 -6.44 -15.52 -8.77
CA MET A 65 -7.44 -16.60 -8.88
C MET A 65 -8.73 -16.19 -9.60
N TRP A 66 -9.06 -14.90 -9.65
CA TRP A 66 -10.36 -14.42 -10.07
C TRP A 66 -10.26 -13.36 -11.16
N ALA A 67 -11.06 -13.53 -12.21
CA ALA A 67 -11.52 -12.48 -13.11
C ALA A 67 -12.95 -12.13 -12.73
N VAL A 68 -13.20 -10.88 -12.35
CA VAL A 68 -14.50 -10.43 -11.87
C VAL A 68 -14.98 -9.24 -12.68
N TYR A 69 -16.26 -9.24 -13.06
CA TYR A 69 -16.89 -8.10 -13.72
C TYR A 69 -18.21 -7.76 -13.05
N ILE A 70 -18.45 -6.46 -12.85
CA ILE A 70 -19.77 -5.94 -12.49
C ILE A 70 -20.49 -5.61 -13.80
N LEU A 71 -21.59 -6.31 -14.05
CA LEU A 71 -22.36 -6.17 -15.27
C LEU A 71 -23.73 -5.58 -14.97
N SER A 72 -24.32 -4.91 -15.96
CA SER A 72 -25.71 -4.49 -15.88
C SER A 72 -26.45 -4.63 -17.20
N GLU A 73 -27.72 -5.00 -17.13
CA GLU A 73 -28.61 -5.14 -18.29
C GLU A 73 -29.90 -4.35 -18.06
N GLY A 74 -30.43 -3.72 -19.10
CA GLY A 74 -31.60 -2.84 -19.00
C GLY A 74 -31.26 -1.39 -18.62
N GLU A 75 -32.29 -0.54 -18.54
CA GLU A 75 -32.17 0.90 -18.31
C GLU A 75 -33.10 1.38 -17.18
N GLY A 76 -32.70 2.45 -16.48
CA GLY A 76 -33.49 3.09 -15.43
C GLY A 76 -33.85 2.14 -14.27
N GLU A 77 -35.09 2.19 -13.80
CA GLU A 77 -35.61 1.35 -12.70
C GLU A 77 -35.74 -0.14 -13.07
N LYS A 78 -35.56 -0.51 -14.34
CA LYS A 78 -35.56 -1.91 -14.82
C LYS A 78 -34.14 -2.48 -14.98
N LYS A 79 -33.14 -1.79 -14.45
CA LYS A 79 -31.73 -2.20 -14.52
C LYS A 79 -31.47 -3.38 -13.59
N ASP A 80 -30.96 -4.46 -14.17
CA ASP A 80 -30.55 -5.67 -13.46
C ASP A 80 -29.04 -5.71 -13.34
N TRP A 81 -28.56 -5.97 -12.13
CA TRP A 81 -27.13 -6.10 -11.86
C TRP A 81 -26.71 -7.57 -11.81
N PHE A 82 -25.51 -7.86 -12.29
CA PHE A 82 -24.91 -9.18 -12.22
C PHE A 82 -23.45 -9.08 -11.85
N ILE A 83 -22.96 -10.11 -11.16
CA ILE A 83 -21.53 -10.29 -10.91
C ILE A 83 -21.08 -11.51 -11.71
N GLU A 84 -20.13 -11.31 -12.62
CA GLU A 84 -19.47 -12.41 -13.33
C GLU A 84 -18.20 -12.79 -12.58
N LEU A 85 -18.06 -14.05 -12.17
CA LEU A 85 -16.85 -14.59 -11.56
C LEU A 85 -16.30 -15.70 -12.46
N ASN A 86 -15.12 -15.51 -13.05
CA ASN A 86 -14.49 -16.47 -13.97
C ASN A 86 -15.49 -16.96 -15.04
N GLY A 87 -16.14 -16.03 -15.75
CA GLY A 87 -17.11 -16.32 -16.80
C GLY A 87 -18.48 -16.80 -16.29
N LYS A 88 -18.63 -17.08 -15.00
CA LYS A 88 -19.93 -17.47 -14.41
C LYS A 88 -20.69 -16.25 -13.93
N LYS A 89 -21.80 -15.94 -14.60
CA LYS A 89 -22.73 -14.85 -14.25
C LYS A 89 -23.62 -15.24 -13.06
N ILE A 90 -23.75 -14.34 -12.08
CA ILE A 90 -24.57 -14.49 -10.86
C ILE A 90 -25.54 -13.30 -10.77
N GLY A 91 -26.81 -13.56 -10.48
CA GLY A 91 -27.89 -12.58 -10.47
C GLY A 91 -29.16 -13.14 -11.15
N PRO A 92 -30.14 -12.31 -11.53
CA PRO A 92 -30.14 -10.85 -11.44
C PRO A 92 -30.31 -10.33 -10.02
N PHE A 93 -29.64 -9.22 -9.73
CA PHE A 93 -29.77 -8.46 -8.49
C PHE A 93 -30.46 -7.12 -8.74
N GLU A 94 -31.13 -6.60 -7.72
CA GLU A 94 -31.69 -5.25 -7.72
C GLU A 94 -30.58 -4.20 -7.64
N ASN A 95 -29.53 -4.50 -6.86
CA ASN A 95 -28.37 -3.64 -6.68
C ASN A 95 -27.16 -4.46 -6.23
N ASN A 96 -25.96 -3.87 -6.22
CA ASN A 96 -24.71 -4.52 -5.79
C ASN A 96 -23.90 -3.59 -4.87
N SER A 97 -22.89 -4.11 -4.18
CA SER A 97 -22.08 -3.38 -3.19
C SER A 97 -21.09 -2.37 -3.78
N ASP A 98 -21.03 -2.25 -5.12
CA ASP A 98 -20.04 -1.55 -5.95
C ASP A 98 -18.59 -2.03 -5.79
N LEU A 99 -18.22 -2.50 -4.60
CA LEU A 99 -16.94 -3.11 -4.30
C LEU A 99 -17.01 -4.64 -4.33
N ILE A 100 -16.11 -5.24 -5.12
CA ILE A 100 -15.61 -6.61 -4.97
C ILE A 100 -14.28 -6.62 -4.19
N SER A 101 -14.24 -7.28 -3.05
CA SER A 101 -13.02 -7.39 -2.22
C SER A 101 -12.33 -8.73 -2.46
N PHE A 102 -11.04 -8.71 -2.76
CA PHE A 102 -10.19 -9.90 -2.73
C PHE A 102 -9.48 -10.00 -1.39
N SER A 103 -9.29 -11.23 -0.89
CA SER A 103 -8.38 -11.42 0.23
C SER A 103 -6.95 -11.04 -0.18
N PRO A 104 -6.07 -10.71 0.79
CA PRO A 104 -4.69 -10.30 0.47
C PRO A 104 -3.90 -11.33 -0.34
N ASN A 105 -4.18 -12.63 -0.16
CA ASN A 105 -3.59 -13.72 -0.93
C ASN A 105 -4.25 -13.94 -2.32
N GLY A 106 -5.33 -13.20 -2.60
CA GLY A 106 -6.10 -13.18 -3.84
C GLY A 106 -7.01 -14.41 -4.07
N LYS A 107 -7.08 -15.36 -3.15
CA LYS A 107 -7.83 -16.62 -3.31
C LYS A 107 -9.31 -16.50 -2.98
N GLN A 108 -9.69 -15.59 -2.09
CA GLN A 108 -11.07 -15.37 -1.74
C GLN A 108 -11.59 -14.08 -2.41
N VAL A 109 -12.85 -14.11 -2.85
CA VAL A 109 -13.56 -12.95 -3.36
C VAL A 109 -14.86 -12.77 -2.59
N VAL A 110 -15.14 -11.54 -2.16
CA VAL A 110 -16.31 -11.17 -1.38
C VAL A 110 -17.02 -9.98 -2.02
N PHE A 111 -18.34 -10.05 -2.09
CA PHE A 111 -19.18 -8.93 -2.49
C PHE A 111 -20.55 -9.04 -1.82
N ALA A 112 -21.36 -7.99 -1.90
CA ALA A 112 -22.77 -8.06 -1.54
C ALA A 112 -23.67 -7.61 -2.69
N ALA A 113 -24.90 -8.14 -2.68
CA ALA A 113 -25.92 -7.75 -3.63
C ALA A 113 -27.30 -7.75 -2.99
N LYS A 114 -28.17 -6.87 -3.47
CA LYS A 114 -29.55 -6.74 -3.01
C LYS A 114 -30.45 -7.67 -3.81
N GLU A 115 -31.09 -8.59 -3.10
CA GLU A 115 -31.94 -9.62 -3.70
C GLU A 115 -33.33 -9.07 -4.05
N LYS A 116 -33.75 -9.22 -5.32
CA LYS A 116 -35.05 -8.74 -5.81
C LYS A 116 -36.26 -9.27 -5.02
N LYS A 117 -36.20 -10.52 -4.58
CA LYS A 117 -37.34 -11.20 -3.93
C LYS A 117 -37.36 -11.08 -2.41
N ALA A 118 -36.20 -10.88 -1.79
CA ALA A 118 -36.06 -10.89 -0.33
C ALA A 118 -35.97 -9.49 0.28
N ASN A 119 -35.71 -8.45 -0.54
CA ASN A 119 -35.41 -7.09 -0.09
C ASN A 119 -34.35 -7.05 1.04
N LYS A 120 -33.36 -7.93 0.94
CA LYS A 120 -32.22 -8.02 1.86
C LYS A 120 -30.92 -7.94 1.08
N TRP A 121 -29.90 -7.38 1.71
CA TRP A 121 -28.53 -7.48 1.24
C TRP A 121 -27.99 -8.86 1.56
N SER A 122 -27.47 -9.57 0.56
CA SER A 122 -26.83 -10.86 0.73
C SER A 122 -25.33 -10.73 0.45
N VAL A 123 -24.51 -11.27 1.35
CA VAL A 123 -23.06 -11.34 1.20
C VAL A 123 -22.68 -12.67 0.58
N TYR A 124 -21.89 -12.60 -0.47
CA TYR A 124 -21.39 -13.72 -1.25
C TYR A 124 -19.90 -13.88 -1.01
N VAL A 125 -19.47 -15.12 -0.77
CA VAL A 125 -18.06 -15.49 -0.66
C VAL A 125 -17.78 -16.55 -1.73
N ASN A 126 -16.87 -16.26 -2.64
CA ASN A 126 -16.55 -17.10 -3.80
C ASN A 126 -17.78 -17.45 -4.64
N GLY A 127 -18.70 -16.49 -4.80
CA GLY A 127 -19.96 -16.67 -5.54
C GLY A 127 -21.03 -17.48 -4.82
N VAL A 128 -20.80 -17.90 -3.58
CA VAL A 128 -21.78 -18.61 -2.76
C VAL A 128 -22.38 -17.65 -1.74
N LYS A 129 -23.71 -17.52 -1.72
CA LYS A 129 -24.44 -16.75 -0.72
C LYS A 129 -24.18 -17.33 0.67
N ARG A 130 -23.74 -16.49 1.62
CA ARG A 130 -23.42 -16.91 2.99
C ARG A 130 -24.36 -16.31 4.03
N TRP A 131 -24.55 -15.00 3.97
CA TRP A 131 -25.22 -14.23 5.01
C TRP A 131 -26.18 -13.21 4.41
N SER A 132 -27.20 -12.80 5.16
CA SER A 132 -28.17 -11.79 4.73
C SER A 132 -28.48 -10.80 5.84
N PHE A 133 -28.59 -9.53 5.49
CA PHE A 133 -28.79 -8.40 6.40
C PHE A 133 -29.86 -7.46 5.84
N ASP A 134 -30.53 -6.73 6.72
CA ASP A 134 -31.53 -5.74 6.33
C ASP A 134 -30.86 -4.52 5.69
N GLY A 135 -29.71 -4.10 6.23
CA GLY A 135 -28.87 -3.06 5.66
C GLY A 135 -27.38 -3.33 5.83
N LEU A 136 -26.59 -2.66 4.99
CA LEU A 136 -25.12 -2.64 5.03
C LEU A 136 -24.65 -1.20 5.14
N ALA A 137 -23.44 -0.97 5.67
CA ALA A 137 -22.83 0.36 5.68
C ALA A 137 -22.10 0.67 4.37
N TRP A 138 -22.18 1.95 3.99
CA TRP A 138 -21.65 2.47 2.73
C TRP A 138 -20.63 3.58 3.03
N GLY A 139 -19.37 3.34 2.68
CA GLY A 139 -18.31 4.33 2.77
C GLY A 139 -18.01 4.96 1.41
N THR A 140 -17.41 6.15 1.40
CA THR A 140 -16.84 6.72 0.16
C THR A 140 -15.52 6.02 -0.13
N TYR A 141 -15.37 5.45 -1.32
CA TYR A 141 -14.16 4.72 -1.69
C TYR A 141 -13.72 5.06 -3.11
N THR A 142 -12.41 5.17 -3.32
CA THR A 142 -11.81 5.41 -4.65
C THR A 142 -11.06 4.17 -5.11
N TRP A 143 -11.33 3.69 -6.33
CA TRP A 143 -10.83 2.41 -6.82
C TRP A 143 -9.95 2.56 -8.07
N PRO A 144 -8.80 1.86 -8.15
CA PRO A 144 -8.24 1.46 -9.44
C PRO A 144 -8.98 0.21 -9.94
N LEU A 145 -9.75 0.36 -11.01
CA LEU A 145 -10.26 -0.72 -11.85
C LEU A 145 -9.27 -1.05 -12.99
N GLY A 146 -9.38 -2.26 -13.52
CA GLY A 146 -8.69 -2.71 -14.72
C GLY A 146 -7.32 -3.36 -14.51
N LEU A 147 -6.92 -4.22 -15.47
CA LEU A 147 -5.67 -5.00 -15.46
C LEU A 147 -4.39 -4.16 -15.34
N LYS A 148 -4.43 -2.91 -15.82
CA LYS A 148 -3.28 -1.99 -15.78
C LYS A 148 -3.31 -1.08 -14.54
N GLY A 149 -4.38 -1.09 -13.74
CA GLY A 149 -4.58 -0.11 -12.66
C GLY A 149 -4.81 1.32 -13.18
N ASN A 150 -5.15 1.47 -14.47
CA ASN A 150 -5.20 2.76 -15.15
C ASN A 150 -6.62 3.32 -15.27
N THR A 151 -7.66 2.55 -14.96
CA THR A 151 -9.03 3.04 -14.88
C THR A 151 -9.32 3.34 -13.42
N ILE A 152 -9.57 4.59 -13.05
CA ILE A 152 -9.98 4.95 -11.69
C ILE A 152 -11.48 5.20 -11.70
N ARG A 153 -12.24 4.54 -10.82
CA ARG A 153 -13.59 5.00 -10.48
C ARG A 153 -13.48 6.00 -9.33
N SER A 154 -13.86 7.24 -9.62
CA SER A 154 -13.95 8.30 -8.62
C SER A 154 -15.06 7.96 -7.61
N GLN A 155 -14.72 8.02 -6.33
CA GLN A 155 -15.61 8.12 -5.16
C GLN A 155 -17.03 7.57 -5.38
N SER A 156 -17.17 6.24 -5.36
CA SER A 156 -18.49 5.60 -5.20
C SER A 156 -18.76 5.31 -3.74
N LYS A 157 -20.04 5.24 -3.38
CA LYS A 157 -20.45 4.61 -2.11
C LYS A 157 -20.28 3.11 -2.27
N ALA A 158 -19.54 2.46 -1.40
CA ALA A 158 -19.35 1.02 -1.46
C ALA A 158 -19.37 0.37 -0.07
N VAL A 159 -19.69 -0.92 -0.03
CA VAL A 159 -19.55 -1.73 1.20
C VAL A 159 -18.10 -2.18 1.31
N VAL A 160 -17.41 -1.76 2.37
CA VAL A 160 -16.02 -2.14 2.63
C VAL A 160 -15.98 -3.50 3.31
N PHE A 161 -15.31 -4.46 2.67
CA PHE A 161 -15.02 -5.77 3.25
C PHE A 161 -13.54 -5.86 3.60
N VAL A 162 -13.24 -6.25 4.83
CA VAL A 162 -11.88 -6.54 5.31
C VAL A 162 -11.73 -8.04 5.49
N GLN A 163 -10.67 -8.61 4.93
CA GLN A 163 -10.40 -10.05 4.95
C GLN A 163 -9.05 -10.34 5.60
N SER A 164 -8.93 -11.48 6.28
CA SER A 164 -7.63 -11.96 6.79
C SER A 164 -6.79 -12.62 5.70
N ASP A 165 -5.47 -12.62 5.88
CA ASP A 165 -4.51 -13.24 4.93
C ASP A 165 -4.72 -14.76 4.76
N ASP A 166 -5.31 -15.42 5.76
CA ASP A 166 -5.60 -16.86 5.77
C ASP A 166 -7.02 -17.20 5.29
N ASP A 167 -7.76 -16.23 4.76
CA ASP A 167 -9.13 -16.35 4.24
C ASP A 167 -10.19 -16.80 5.26
N LYS A 168 -9.84 -16.88 6.55
CA LYS A 168 -10.76 -17.36 7.61
C LYS A 168 -11.71 -16.29 8.13
N PHE A 169 -11.40 -15.01 7.92
CA PHE A 169 -12.19 -13.90 8.44
C PHE A 169 -12.63 -12.97 7.32
N VAL A 170 -13.94 -12.70 7.30
CA VAL A 170 -14.57 -11.65 6.51
C VAL A 170 -15.28 -10.72 7.48
N SER A 171 -14.95 -9.43 7.42
CA SER A 171 -15.60 -8.40 8.21
C SER A 171 -16.13 -7.26 7.35
N PHE A 172 -17.28 -6.73 7.76
CA PHE A 172 -17.97 -5.59 7.14
C PHE A 172 -18.92 -5.00 8.18
N LEU A 173 -19.67 -3.97 7.81
CA LEU A 173 -20.63 -3.31 8.70
C LEU A 173 -22.06 -3.58 8.27
N SER A 174 -22.92 -4.01 9.19
CA SER A 174 -24.37 -4.08 9.01
C SER A 174 -25.05 -2.88 9.65
N SER A 175 -26.27 -2.61 9.22
CA SER A 175 -27.13 -1.59 9.79
C SER A 175 -28.50 -2.13 10.15
N ARG A 176 -29.09 -1.56 11.19
CA ARG A 176 -30.48 -1.78 11.57
C ARG A 176 -31.16 -0.47 11.91
N GLU A 177 -32.45 -0.39 11.65
CA GLU A 177 -33.30 0.71 12.12
C GLU A 177 -33.86 0.40 13.52
N GLU A 178 -33.76 1.35 14.43
CA GLU A 178 -34.30 1.28 15.79
C GLU A 178 -35.00 2.61 16.13
N GLY A 179 -36.33 2.65 15.91
CA GLY A 179 -37.09 3.91 15.92
C GLY A 179 -36.66 4.80 14.75
N ASP A 180 -36.36 6.07 15.04
CA ASP A 180 -35.90 7.04 14.04
C ASP A 180 -34.37 7.04 13.84
N LYS A 181 -33.67 6.01 14.33
CA LYS A 181 -32.19 5.93 14.30
C LYS A 181 -31.72 4.69 13.56
N THR A 182 -30.72 4.86 12.70
CA THR A 182 -29.91 3.77 12.19
C THR A 182 -28.77 3.47 13.18
N LEU A 183 -28.63 2.21 13.58
CA LEU A 183 -27.49 1.72 14.34
C LEU A 183 -26.61 0.82 13.48
N TRP A 184 -25.32 0.79 13.80
CA TRP A 184 -24.29 0.08 13.03
C TRP A 184 -23.59 -0.95 13.90
N ALA A 185 -23.34 -2.13 13.33
CA ALA A 185 -22.56 -3.18 13.97
C ALA A 185 -21.46 -3.68 13.03
N ASN A 186 -20.30 -4.01 13.61
CA ASN A 186 -19.34 -4.83 12.89
C ASN A 186 -19.88 -6.26 12.78
N VAL A 187 -19.79 -6.83 11.59
CA VAL A 187 -20.07 -8.23 11.33
C VAL A 187 -18.75 -8.95 11.11
N THR A 188 -18.58 -10.11 11.76
CA THR A 188 -17.45 -11.01 11.53
C THR A 188 -17.98 -12.40 11.19
N ASN A 189 -17.69 -12.89 9.98
CA ASN A 189 -18.14 -14.19 9.48
C ASN A 189 -19.67 -14.40 9.65
N GLY A 190 -20.44 -13.35 9.39
CA GLY A 190 -21.90 -13.35 9.50
C GLY A 190 -22.46 -13.15 10.91
N LYS A 191 -21.62 -13.05 11.94
CA LYS A 191 -22.06 -12.76 13.30
C LYS A 191 -21.96 -11.27 13.57
N GLU A 192 -23.08 -10.66 13.90
CA GLU A 192 -23.13 -9.25 14.27
C GLU A 192 -22.59 -9.03 15.68
N GLY A 193 -21.77 -8.00 15.84
CA GLY A 193 -21.32 -7.49 17.12
C GLY A 193 -22.36 -6.59 17.77
N ARG A 194 -21.89 -5.73 18.69
CA ARG A 194 -22.74 -4.72 19.32
C ARG A 194 -23.09 -3.62 18.32
N TYR A 195 -24.29 -3.07 18.51
CA TYR A 195 -24.79 -1.95 17.74
C TYR A 195 -24.45 -0.62 18.41
N TYR A 196 -23.97 0.32 17.61
CA TYR A 196 -23.54 1.65 18.03
C TYR A 196 -24.22 2.71 17.16
N GLN A 197 -24.24 3.97 17.60
CA GLN A 197 -24.76 5.06 16.78
C GLN A 197 -23.86 5.36 15.59
N ASN A 198 -22.56 5.16 15.75
CA ASN A 198 -21.60 5.29 14.67
C ASN A 198 -20.44 4.31 14.90
N VAL A 199 -19.81 3.88 13.81
CA VAL A 199 -18.62 3.01 13.82
C VAL A 199 -17.70 3.42 12.67
N SER A 200 -16.38 3.31 12.85
CA SER A 200 -15.43 3.62 11.79
C SER A 200 -15.41 2.50 10.76
N THR A 201 -15.23 2.87 9.50
CA THR A 201 -14.96 1.96 8.39
C THR A 201 -13.53 1.44 8.38
N ASP A 202 -12.62 2.07 9.15
CA ASP A 202 -11.23 1.65 9.30
C ASP A 202 -11.11 0.46 10.27
N ILE A 203 -11.52 -0.71 9.80
CA ILE A 203 -11.47 -1.96 10.56
C ILE A 203 -10.07 -2.57 10.46
N ASN A 204 -9.53 -2.94 11.61
CA ASN A 204 -8.26 -3.66 11.74
C ASN A 204 -8.48 -4.98 12.48
N PHE A 205 -7.42 -5.78 12.64
CA PHE A 205 -7.45 -7.01 13.43
C PHE A 205 -6.34 -7.01 14.48
N ILE A 206 -6.68 -7.47 15.68
CA ILE A 206 -5.75 -7.75 16.79
C ILE A 206 -6.02 -9.15 17.32
N ASN A 207 -5.03 -10.04 17.26
CA ASN A 207 -5.16 -11.43 17.68
C ASN A 207 -6.41 -12.11 17.08
N SER A 208 -6.65 -11.88 15.79
CA SER A 208 -7.84 -12.34 15.04
C SER A 208 -9.19 -11.79 15.53
N LYS A 209 -9.20 -10.81 16.44
CA LYS A 209 -10.38 -10.04 16.82
C LYS A 209 -10.45 -8.78 15.97
N VAL A 210 -11.63 -8.43 15.47
CA VAL A 210 -11.86 -7.15 14.79
C VAL A 210 -11.60 -5.99 15.74
N ALA A 211 -11.02 -4.91 15.23
CA ALA A 211 -10.67 -3.73 15.99
C ALA A 211 -11.11 -2.46 15.25
N TYR A 212 -11.91 -1.61 15.89
CA TYR A 212 -12.52 -0.44 15.25
C TYR A 212 -12.95 0.63 16.25
N TRP A 213 -13.14 1.86 15.78
CA TRP A 213 -13.73 2.94 16.56
C TRP A 213 -15.25 2.87 16.57
N ALA A 214 -15.87 3.16 17.72
CA ALA A 214 -17.32 3.20 17.88
C ALA A 214 -17.76 4.38 18.74
N TRP A 215 -18.98 4.86 18.50
CA TRP A 215 -19.59 5.99 19.22
C TRP A 215 -20.97 5.62 19.76
N LYS A 216 -21.22 5.95 21.03
CA LYS A 216 -22.53 5.80 21.67
C LYS A 216 -23.29 7.14 21.68
N SER A 217 -24.52 7.12 22.20
CA SER A 217 -25.49 8.22 22.14
C SER A 217 -25.09 9.54 22.81
N ASP A 218 -24.08 9.49 23.66
CA ASP A 218 -23.45 10.61 24.35
C ASP A 218 -22.26 11.19 23.58
N ASN A 219 -22.03 10.75 22.33
CA ASN A 219 -20.81 10.99 21.55
C ASN A 219 -19.52 10.46 22.21
N ALA A 220 -19.62 9.64 23.27
CA ALA A 220 -18.46 9.05 23.87
C ALA A 220 -17.78 8.09 22.88
N LYS A 221 -16.46 8.25 22.74
CA LYS A 221 -15.64 7.47 21.83
C LYS A 221 -15.15 6.21 22.53
N TYR A 222 -15.26 5.08 21.83
CA TYR A 222 -14.76 3.79 22.27
C TYR A 222 -13.86 3.19 21.21
N PHE A 223 -12.78 2.55 21.65
CA PHE A 223 -12.06 1.60 20.81
C PHE A 223 -12.57 0.20 21.13
N VAL A 224 -12.99 -0.56 20.12
CA VAL A 224 -13.56 -1.90 20.29
C VAL A 224 -12.56 -2.91 19.78
N VAL A 225 -12.26 -3.96 20.55
CA VAL A 225 -11.46 -5.12 20.12
C VAL A 225 -12.26 -6.40 20.41
N GLY A 226 -12.84 -6.98 19.36
CA GLY A 226 -13.79 -8.08 19.47
C GLY A 226 -15.04 -7.63 20.23
N ASN A 227 -15.21 -8.13 21.47
CA ASN A 227 -16.32 -7.78 22.36
C ASN A 227 -15.91 -6.83 23.50
N GLU A 228 -14.62 -6.47 23.57
CA GLU A 228 -14.08 -5.59 24.60
C GLU A 228 -14.19 -4.13 24.12
N GLU A 229 -14.63 -3.24 25.00
CA GLU A 229 -14.75 -1.80 24.75
C GLU A 229 -13.79 -1.05 25.66
N TYR A 230 -12.93 -0.20 25.09
CA TYR A 230 -12.04 0.71 25.82
C TYR A 230 -12.58 2.14 25.70
N GLY A 231 -12.80 2.79 26.83
CA GLY A 231 -13.45 4.09 26.94
C GLY A 231 -14.48 4.12 28.08
N PRO A 232 -15.27 5.20 28.21
CA PRO A 232 -15.40 6.30 27.26
C PRO A 232 -14.22 7.28 27.28
N TYR A 233 -13.88 7.80 26.10
CA TYR A 233 -12.91 8.89 25.94
C TYR A 233 -13.60 10.16 25.40
N ASP A 234 -13.12 11.31 25.86
CA ASP A 234 -13.51 12.63 25.34
C ASP A 234 -12.93 12.80 23.92
N GLU A 235 -11.67 12.41 23.74
CA GLU A 235 -10.98 12.32 22.45
C GLU A 235 -10.23 11.00 22.36
N ALA A 236 -10.19 10.39 21.18
CA ALA A 236 -9.33 9.25 20.87
C ALA A 236 -8.92 9.33 19.40
N TYR A 237 -7.62 9.17 19.12
CA TYR A 237 -7.02 9.36 17.80
C TYR A 237 -5.65 8.68 17.69
N SER A 238 -5.07 8.68 16.47
CA SER A 238 -3.73 8.16 16.20
C SER A 238 -3.56 6.72 16.68
N ILE A 239 -4.33 5.79 16.13
CA ILE A 239 -4.13 4.38 16.46
C ILE A 239 -2.99 3.78 15.66
N LYS A 240 -2.17 2.96 16.33
CA LYS A 240 -1.10 2.16 15.73
C LYS A 240 -1.28 0.70 16.10
N PHE A 241 -1.03 -0.16 15.12
CA PHE A 241 -1.01 -1.60 15.28
C PHE A 241 0.41 -2.09 15.02
N SER A 242 0.87 -3.07 15.80
CA SER A 242 2.10 -3.81 15.47
C SER A 242 1.91 -4.59 14.15
N ASP A 243 2.97 -4.77 13.36
CA ASP A 243 2.92 -5.52 12.10
C ASP A 243 2.41 -6.95 12.29
N ASN A 244 2.81 -7.60 13.40
CA ASN A 244 2.37 -8.95 13.76
C ASN A 244 0.91 -9.02 14.26
N LYS A 245 0.19 -7.89 14.29
CA LYS A 245 -1.22 -7.76 14.72
C LYS A 245 -1.51 -8.27 16.14
N LYS A 246 -0.53 -8.23 17.05
CA LYS A 246 -0.70 -8.64 18.44
C LYS A 246 -0.91 -7.48 19.41
N HIS A 247 -0.35 -6.31 19.08
CA HIS A 247 -0.35 -5.13 19.94
C HIS A 247 -0.99 -3.92 19.26
N PHE A 248 -1.59 -3.04 20.06
CA PHE A 248 -2.09 -1.75 19.62
C PHE A 248 -1.79 -0.63 20.62
N ALA A 249 -1.69 0.58 20.10
CA ALA A 249 -1.50 1.79 20.89
C ALA A 249 -2.35 2.92 20.31
N PHE A 250 -2.93 3.77 21.14
CA PHE A 250 -3.58 5.00 20.68
C PHE A 250 -3.50 6.10 21.73
N ILE A 251 -3.76 7.33 21.28
CA ILE A 251 -3.82 8.50 22.14
C ILE A 251 -5.26 8.78 22.50
N ALA A 252 -5.52 9.03 23.78
CA ALA A 252 -6.82 9.42 24.28
C ALA A 252 -6.74 10.62 25.22
N LYS A 253 -7.86 11.31 25.37
CA LYS A 253 -8.12 12.24 26.47
C LYS A 253 -9.36 11.80 27.22
N SER A 254 -9.29 11.81 28.55
CA SER A 254 -10.43 11.59 29.42
C SER A 254 -10.32 12.44 30.67
N LYS A 255 -11.37 13.19 31.01
CA LYS A 255 -11.44 14.04 32.23
C LYS A 255 -10.25 15.00 32.32
N GLY A 256 -9.85 15.59 31.19
CA GLY A 256 -8.74 16.54 31.08
C GLY A 256 -7.34 15.92 31.18
N LYS A 257 -7.20 14.59 31.20
CA LYS A 257 -5.91 13.89 31.23
C LYS A 257 -5.55 13.37 29.84
N ASN A 258 -4.29 13.54 29.44
CA ASN A 258 -3.73 12.89 28.26
C ASN A 258 -3.32 11.47 28.61
N ILE A 259 -3.73 10.50 27.79
CA ILE A 259 -3.58 9.07 28.06
C ILE A 259 -2.97 8.40 26.83
N LEU A 260 -1.91 7.63 27.03
CA LEU A 260 -1.45 6.64 26.07
C LEU A 260 -2.06 5.29 26.45
N VAL A 261 -2.94 4.77 25.60
CA VAL A 261 -3.50 3.43 25.79
C VAL A 261 -2.62 2.43 25.06
N LEU A 262 -2.10 1.44 25.78
CA LEU A 262 -1.25 0.36 25.27
C LEU A 262 -1.92 -0.98 25.59
N ASP A 263 -2.36 -1.72 24.57
CA ASP A 263 -3.06 -2.99 24.72
C ASP A 263 -4.22 -2.92 25.74
N GLY A 264 -4.98 -1.83 25.69
CA GLY A 264 -6.09 -1.57 26.61
C GLY A 264 -5.70 -1.03 27.98
N LYS A 265 -4.41 -1.00 28.33
CA LYS A 265 -3.93 -0.40 29.57
C LYS A 265 -3.72 1.10 29.39
N GLU A 266 -4.37 1.88 30.25
CA GLU A 266 -4.27 3.35 30.25
C GLU A 266 -3.02 3.82 31.00
N ASN A 267 -2.21 4.66 30.36
CA ASN A 267 -1.04 5.30 30.94
C ASN A 267 -1.22 6.82 30.87
N ILE A 268 -1.44 7.44 32.03
CA ILE A 268 -1.60 8.90 32.12
C ILE A 268 -0.25 9.57 31.87
N MET A 269 -0.22 10.50 30.91
CA MET A 269 0.99 11.20 30.50
C MET A 269 1.16 12.53 31.24
N PRO A 270 2.39 12.97 31.54
CA PRO A 270 2.64 14.21 32.27
C PRO A 270 2.33 15.50 31.48
N GLY A 271 2.07 15.38 30.18
CA GLY A 271 1.89 16.49 29.25
C GLY A 271 1.10 16.08 28.00
N GLU A 272 1.06 16.95 27.00
CA GLU A 272 0.38 16.69 25.72
C GLU A 272 1.17 15.69 24.89
N ILE A 273 0.52 14.66 24.34
CA ILE A 273 1.22 13.63 23.58
C ILE A 273 1.42 14.11 22.14
N GLU A 274 2.68 14.24 21.73
CA GLU A 274 3.08 14.74 20.42
C GLU A 274 3.19 13.63 19.37
N THR A 275 3.59 12.43 19.76
CA THR A 275 3.57 11.27 18.86
C THR A 275 3.90 9.99 19.64
N HIS A 276 3.72 8.84 18.99
CA HIS A 276 4.10 7.54 19.55
C HIS A 276 4.47 6.54 18.44
N ALA A 277 5.10 5.44 18.83
CA ALA A 277 5.45 4.31 17.99
C ALA A 277 5.27 3.00 18.76
N LEU A 278 5.01 1.91 18.03
CA LEU A 278 4.74 0.59 18.57
C LEU A 278 5.48 -0.47 17.73
N GLY A 279 6.11 -1.44 18.39
CA GLY A 279 6.85 -2.54 17.78
C GLY A 279 6.14 -3.87 17.98
N ASN A 280 6.63 -4.93 17.34
CA ASN A 280 6.00 -6.24 17.36
C ASN A 280 6.05 -6.94 18.71
N ASP A 281 6.99 -6.55 19.58
CA ASP A 281 7.12 -7.11 20.94
C ASP A 281 6.33 -6.32 22.00
N GLY A 282 5.47 -5.37 21.57
CA GLY A 282 4.75 -4.45 22.47
C GLY A 282 5.62 -3.32 23.02
N ASN A 283 6.91 -3.31 22.68
CA ASN A 283 7.80 -2.17 22.86
C ASN A 283 7.19 -0.92 22.24
N TYR A 284 7.26 0.19 22.96
CA TYR A 284 6.62 1.45 22.60
C TYR A 284 7.56 2.63 22.82
N THR A 285 7.32 3.69 22.07
CA THR A 285 7.88 5.01 22.37
C THR A 285 6.76 6.03 22.35
N VAL A 286 6.77 6.97 23.29
CA VAL A 286 5.88 8.14 23.30
C VAL A 286 6.70 9.40 23.51
N ALA A 287 6.41 10.43 22.73
CA ALA A 287 6.90 11.78 22.95
C ALA A 287 5.76 12.65 23.45
N TYR A 288 6.03 13.47 24.46
CA TYR A 288 5.05 14.38 25.04
C TYR A 288 5.68 15.73 25.39
N THR A 289 4.92 16.81 25.25
CA THR A 289 5.33 18.16 25.62
C THR A 289 4.88 18.48 27.03
N GLN A 290 5.83 18.87 27.87
CA GLN A 290 5.58 19.36 29.22
C GLN A 290 6.37 20.65 29.44
N LYS A 291 5.68 21.72 29.86
CA LYS A 291 6.28 23.05 30.11
C LYS A 291 7.12 23.57 28.92
N GLY A 292 6.67 23.32 27.69
CA GLY A 292 7.33 23.78 26.46
C GLY A 292 8.56 22.98 26.03
N SER A 293 8.80 21.80 26.64
CA SER A 293 9.86 20.88 26.22
C SER A 293 9.28 19.50 25.90
N VAL A 294 9.77 18.92 24.81
CA VAL A 294 9.46 17.56 24.37
C VAL A 294 10.32 16.57 25.12
N HIS A 295 9.66 15.68 25.85
CA HIS A 295 10.23 14.53 26.53
C HIS A 295 9.90 13.25 25.75
N VAL A 296 10.79 12.26 25.79
CA VAL A 296 10.59 10.96 25.12
C VAL A 296 10.74 9.84 26.13
N ILE A 297 9.75 8.95 26.19
CA ILE A 297 9.79 7.69 26.92
C ILE A 297 9.85 6.57 25.90
N GLN A 298 10.89 5.75 25.97
CA GLN A 298 11.06 4.55 25.16
C GLN A 298 11.10 3.33 26.09
N ASN A 299 10.12 2.45 25.95
CA ASN A 299 9.98 1.23 26.77
C ASN A 299 10.04 1.50 28.28
N GLY A 300 9.36 2.58 28.72
CA GLY A 300 9.33 3.01 30.12
C GLY A 300 10.54 3.82 30.60
N ALA A 301 11.62 3.90 29.82
CA ALA A 301 12.79 4.71 30.14
C ALA A 301 12.75 6.08 29.46
N THR A 302 12.99 7.14 30.21
CA THR A 302 13.08 8.51 29.67
C THR A 302 14.43 8.74 28.99
N TRP A 303 14.41 9.33 27.80
CA TRP A 303 15.63 9.78 27.14
C TRP A 303 16.36 10.86 27.97
N PRO A 304 17.70 10.89 27.95
CA PRO A 304 18.47 11.81 28.79
C PRO A 304 18.34 13.28 28.32
N LYS A 305 18.16 13.49 27.02
CA LYS A 305 18.03 14.81 26.40
C LYS A 305 16.57 15.08 26.01
N ASN A 306 16.12 16.30 26.29
CA ASN A 306 14.83 16.82 25.85
C ASN A 306 15.03 17.76 24.66
N TYR A 307 13.95 18.04 23.95
CA TYR A 307 13.95 18.83 22.72
C TYR A 307 12.94 19.96 22.81
N SER A 308 13.01 20.93 21.90
CA SER A 308 12.01 22.00 21.84
C SER A 308 10.76 21.59 21.06
N GLU A 309 10.92 20.80 19.99
CA GLU A 309 9.83 20.35 19.12
C GLU A 309 10.11 18.94 18.56
N THR A 310 9.07 18.25 18.10
CA THR A 310 9.16 16.99 17.36
C THR A 310 8.13 16.96 16.23
N VAL A 311 8.19 15.95 15.36
CA VAL A 311 7.31 15.84 14.19
C VAL A 311 6.29 14.72 14.36
N TRP A 312 5.02 15.12 14.30
CA TRP A 312 3.86 14.22 14.28
C TRP A 312 3.99 13.16 13.16
N HIS A 313 3.72 11.89 13.48
CA HIS A 313 3.81 10.71 12.59
C HIS A 313 5.18 10.38 11.95
N GLN A 314 6.29 10.99 12.38
CA GLN A 314 7.63 10.70 11.84
C GLN A 314 8.50 9.79 12.70
N PHE A 315 7.94 9.12 13.71
CA PHE A 315 8.69 8.09 14.41
C PHE A 315 8.71 6.80 13.57
N ARG A 316 9.91 6.23 13.43
CA ARG A 316 10.14 4.91 12.83
C ARG A 316 10.76 4.03 13.89
N MET A 317 10.26 2.82 14.01
CA MET A 317 10.76 1.85 14.97
C MET A 317 11.06 0.54 14.26
N THR A 318 12.14 -0.13 14.66
CA THR A 318 12.44 -1.46 14.14
C THR A 318 11.35 -2.44 14.53
N PRO A 319 11.15 -3.53 13.77
CA PRO A 319 10.14 -4.54 14.08
C PRO A 319 10.24 -5.10 15.50
N ASP A 320 11.45 -5.27 16.03
CA ASP A 320 11.69 -5.73 17.42
C ASP A 320 11.43 -4.63 18.49
N GLY A 321 11.10 -3.41 18.06
CA GLY A 321 10.80 -2.28 18.92
C GLY A 321 12.00 -1.73 19.71
N LYS A 322 13.23 -2.16 19.41
CA LYS A 322 14.42 -1.75 20.17
C LYS A 322 15.04 -0.47 19.66
N THR A 323 14.93 -0.19 18.37
CA THR A 323 15.52 0.99 17.76
C THR A 323 14.45 1.91 17.25
N LEU A 324 14.48 3.16 17.69
CA LEU A 324 13.63 4.25 17.24
C LEU A 324 14.49 5.32 16.58
N ALA A 325 14.02 5.82 15.43
CA ALA A 325 14.49 7.06 14.84
C ALA A 325 13.33 8.07 14.74
N GLY A 326 13.61 9.35 15.00
CA GLY A 326 12.62 10.42 14.89
C GLY A 326 13.25 11.78 14.64
N TRP A 327 12.43 12.72 14.16
CA TRP A 327 12.81 14.12 13.98
C TRP A 327 12.58 14.92 15.26
N PHE A 328 13.60 15.67 15.68
CA PHE A 328 13.54 16.54 16.84
C PHE A 328 14.24 17.86 16.56
N LYS A 329 13.77 18.91 17.22
CA LYS A 329 14.33 20.25 17.09
C LYS A 329 15.01 20.67 18.38
N GLN A 330 16.19 21.25 18.27
CA GLN A 330 16.91 21.85 19.38
C GLN A 330 17.64 23.10 18.87
N ASP A 331 17.59 24.19 19.63
CA ASP A 331 18.27 25.46 19.31
C ASP A 331 17.96 25.97 17.89
N GLY A 332 16.71 25.80 17.45
CA GLY A 332 16.23 26.25 16.15
C GLY A 332 16.59 25.33 14.96
N LYS A 333 17.34 24.25 15.18
CA LYS A 333 17.76 23.30 14.14
C LYS A 333 17.12 21.93 14.32
N TRP A 334 16.91 21.23 13.21
CA TRP A 334 16.36 19.88 13.17
C TRP A 334 17.47 18.82 13.17
N TYR A 335 17.20 17.73 13.87
CA TYR A 335 18.07 16.56 13.97
C TYR A 335 17.23 15.29 13.78
N VAL A 336 17.82 14.30 13.13
CA VAL A 336 17.33 12.91 13.21
C VAL A 336 18.02 12.26 14.40
N VAL A 337 17.24 11.80 15.37
CA VAL A 337 17.76 11.21 16.61
C VAL A 337 17.41 9.73 16.66
N VAL A 338 18.43 8.90 16.94
CA VAL A 338 18.29 7.46 17.10
C VAL A 338 18.50 7.07 18.57
N ASN A 339 17.48 6.46 19.18
CA ASN A 339 17.47 5.98 20.57
C ASN A 339 17.95 7.02 21.62
N GLY A 340 17.73 8.32 21.36
CA GLY A 340 18.18 9.40 22.24
C GLY A 340 19.69 9.51 22.40
N LYS A 341 20.47 8.88 21.49
CA LYS A 341 21.93 8.76 21.60
C LYS A 341 22.65 9.31 20.38
N THR A 342 22.25 8.90 19.18
CA THR A 342 22.89 9.33 17.94
C THR A 342 22.07 10.46 17.32
N GLU A 343 22.71 11.55 16.95
CA GLU A 343 22.07 12.70 16.31
C GLU A 343 22.71 12.97 14.95
N TYR A 344 21.90 13.04 13.90
CA TYR A 344 22.32 13.50 12.58
C TYR A 344 21.74 14.89 12.31
N GLY A 345 22.60 15.84 11.93
CA GLY A 345 22.27 17.25 11.77
C GLY A 345 23.45 18.15 12.15
N PRO A 346 23.23 19.47 12.31
CA PRO A 346 21.96 20.17 12.23
C PRO A 346 21.42 20.34 10.79
N TYR A 347 20.10 20.43 10.67
CA TYR A 347 19.41 20.78 9.43
C TYR A 347 18.47 21.98 9.63
N GLU A 348 18.32 22.82 8.60
CA GLU A 348 17.40 23.96 8.64
C GLU A 348 15.94 23.52 8.67
N SER A 349 15.61 22.44 7.94
CA SER A 349 14.25 21.94 7.78
C SER A 349 14.24 20.47 7.38
N TYR A 350 13.32 19.71 7.95
CA TYR A 350 12.97 18.37 7.46
C TYR A 350 11.98 18.48 6.29
N TYR A 351 11.96 17.48 5.41
CA TYR A 351 11.01 17.46 4.31
C TYR A 351 9.64 16.92 4.74
N TYR A 352 8.56 17.59 4.31
CA TYR A 352 7.16 17.17 4.52
C TYR A 352 6.28 17.75 3.40
N ILE A 353 5.42 16.92 2.81
CA ILE A 353 4.31 17.34 1.92
C ILE A 353 2.99 17.20 2.68
N LYS A 354 2.12 18.19 2.51
CA LYS A 354 0.86 18.29 3.22
C LYS A 354 -0.22 17.46 2.51
N ALA A 355 -0.25 16.15 2.73
CA ALA A 355 -1.28 15.25 2.16
C ALA A 355 -1.52 13.93 2.92
N GLY A 356 -1.25 13.87 4.23
CA GLY A 356 -1.74 12.79 5.10
C GLY A 356 -0.71 11.79 5.58
N GLU A 357 0.20 11.30 4.74
CA GLU A 357 1.30 10.41 5.17
C GLU A 357 2.51 10.56 4.26
N ILE A 358 3.65 10.97 4.83
CA ILE A 358 4.92 11.01 4.10
C ILE A 358 6.02 10.46 4.96
N PHE A 359 6.84 9.62 4.34
CA PHE A 359 8.02 9.05 4.93
C PHE A 359 9.19 9.94 4.54
N SER A 360 9.51 10.94 5.35
CA SER A 360 10.79 11.65 5.21
C SER A 360 11.88 10.99 6.04
N LEU A 361 11.53 10.00 6.87
CA LEU A 361 12.44 9.18 7.66
C LEU A 361 12.13 7.71 7.43
N PHE A 362 13.18 6.93 7.24
CA PHE A 362 13.19 5.50 7.00
C PHE A 362 14.21 4.86 7.93
N LEU A 363 13.81 3.77 8.57
CA LEU A 363 14.66 3.01 9.46
C LEU A 363 14.77 1.60 8.89
N GLY A 364 16.01 1.20 8.58
CA GLY A 364 16.32 -0.14 8.11
C GLY A 364 15.93 -1.20 9.14
N ARG A 365 15.84 -2.44 8.70
CA ARG A 365 15.27 -3.54 9.50
C ARG A 365 15.98 -3.77 10.82
N THR A 366 17.30 -3.65 10.82
CA THR A 366 18.16 -3.80 12.02
C THR A 366 18.26 -2.50 12.82
N GLY A 367 17.85 -1.37 12.25
CA GLY A 367 18.04 -0.04 12.80
C GLY A 367 19.44 0.54 12.60
N GLU A 368 20.34 -0.16 11.92
CA GLU A 368 21.69 0.31 11.61
C GLU A 368 21.70 1.40 10.53
N ASN A 369 20.76 1.32 9.58
CA ASN A 369 20.63 2.27 8.48
C ASN A 369 19.45 3.19 8.73
N VAL A 370 19.70 4.49 8.76
CA VAL A 370 18.68 5.53 8.88
C VAL A 370 18.78 6.42 7.65
N ALA A 371 17.77 6.37 6.80
CA ALA A 371 17.70 7.19 5.60
C ALA A 371 16.61 8.24 5.74
N TYR A 372 16.82 9.44 5.20
CA TYR A 372 15.85 10.52 5.34
C TYR A 372 16.03 11.64 4.32
N PHE A 373 14.97 12.42 4.15
CA PHE A 373 14.95 13.61 3.31
C PHE A 373 14.99 14.89 4.15
N THR A 374 15.87 15.80 3.77
CA THR A 374 15.87 17.19 4.26
C THR A 374 15.31 18.10 3.17
N ARG A 375 14.83 19.28 3.57
CA ARG A 375 14.41 20.32 2.63
C ARG A 375 15.57 21.29 2.40
N LEU A 376 15.96 21.47 1.15
CA LEU A 376 16.86 22.53 0.73
C LEU A 376 16.04 23.77 0.39
N ILE A 377 16.40 24.93 0.93
CA ILE A 377 15.79 26.22 0.60
C ILE A 377 16.91 27.13 0.12
N GLU A 378 16.95 27.40 -1.19
CA GLU A 378 17.92 28.31 -1.82
C GLU A 378 17.15 29.43 -2.53
N GLY A 379 17.08 30.59 -1.89
CA GLY A 379 16.28 31.72 -2.39
C GLY A 379 14.80 31.35 -2.50
N ASN A 380 14.24 31.42 -3.71
CA ASN A 380 12.86 31.01 -4.00
C ASN A 380 12.73 29.54 -4.43
N SER A 381 13.83 28.81 -4.55
CA SER A 381 13.85 27.41 -4.97
C SER A 381 13.82 26.48 -3.75
N THR A 382 12.98 25.45 -3.80
CA THR A 382 12.91 24.43 -2.76
C THR A 382 13.26 23.08 -3.36
N GLY A 383 14.28 22.42 -2.81
CA GLY A 383 14.74 21.09 -3.22
C GLY A 383 14.62 20.06 -2.10
N MET A 384 14.97 18.83 -2.42
CA MET A 384 15.14 17.74 -1.45
C MET A 384 16.57 17.23 -1.51
N GLU A 385 17.12 16.87 -0.36
CA GLU A 385 18.36 16.12 -0.27
C GLU A 385 18.10 14.81 0.47
N PHE A 386 18.75 13.73 0.02
CA PHE A 386 18.63 12.42 0.63
C PHE A 386 19.91 12.08 1.40
N TYR A 387 19.73 11.64 2.64
CA TYR A 387 20.81 11.27 3.54
C TYR A 387 20.68 9.83 3.97
N LEU A 388 21.82 9.19 4.20
CA LEU A 388 21.95 7.91 4.88
C LEU A 388 22.95 8.07 6.02
N ASN A 389 22.51 7.84 7.26
CA ASN A 389 23.33 7.93 8.47
C ASN A 389 24.15 9.24 8.55
N GLY A 390 23.52 10.39 8.27
CA GLY A 390 24.19 11.70 8.29
C GLY A 390 24.94 12.06 7.01
N LYS A 391 25.15 11.12 6.07
CA LYS A 391 25.88 11.37 4.82
C LYS A 391 24.93 11.61 3.66
N LYS A 392 25.10 12.72 2.95
CA LYS A 392 24.35 13.05 1.74
C LYS A 392 24.67 12.04 0.62
N ILE A 393 23.63 11.62 -0.11
CA ILE A 393 23.74 10.80 -1.33
C ILE A 393 23.48 11.72 -2.53
N GLU A 394 24.51 11.94 -3.36
CA GLU A 394 24.46 12.91 -4.48
C GLU A 394 23.48 12.50 -5.59
N ASN A 395 23.39 11.20 -5.90
CA ASN A 395 22.44 10.65 -6.86
C ASN A 395 21.22 10.10 -6.15
N ALA A 396 20.60 10.94 -5.32
CA ALA A 396 19.40 10.58 -4.58
C ALA A 396 18.33 10.07 -5.56
N PRO A 397 17.59 8.99 -5.23
CA PRO A 397 16.44 8.60 -6.03
C PRO A 397 15.50 9.79 -6.13
N SER A 398 15.06 10.10 -7.34
CA SER A 398 13.93 11.00 -7.51
C SER A 398 12.75 10.34 -6.79
N PHE A 399 12.28 10.98 -5.72
CA PHE A 399 10.92 10.74 -5.27
C PHE A 399 10.05 11.19 -6.43
N GLY A 400 9.57 10.23 -7.23
CA GLY A 400 8.58 10.53 -8.26
C GLY A 400 7.49 11.32 -7.56
N GLY A 401 7.35 12.60 -7.94
CA GLY A 401 6.35 13.46 -7.30
C GLY A 401 5.02 12.71 -7.33
N PHE A 402 4.29 12.74 -6.23
CA PHE A 402 2.91 12.30 -6.23
C PHE A 402 2.18 13.15 -7.27
N ALA A 403 1.97 12.60 -8.45
CA ALA A 403 1.29 13.33 -9.49
C ALA A 403 -0.17 13.44 -9.05
N MET A 404 -0.67 14.67 -8.96
CA MET A 404 -2.10 14.87 -8.84
C MET A 404 -2.72 14.66 -10.22
N THR A 405 -3.65 13.73 -10.32
CA THR A 405 -4.59 13.72 -11.44
C THR A 405 -5.55 14.89 -11.23
N VAL A 406 -5.71 15.73 -12.25
CA VAL A 406 -6.73 16.78 -12.29
C VAL A 406 -7.88 16.25 -13.14
N TYR A 407 -9.08 16.21 -12.56
CA TYR A 407 -10.28 15.78 -13.26
C TYR A 407 -10.99 17.00 -13.84
N GLN A 408 -11.31 16.94 -15.13
CA GLN A 408 -12.11 17.94 -15.82
C GLN A 408 -13.45 17.32 -16.25
N ASP A 409 -14.53 18.08 -16.19
CA ASP A 409 -15.80 17.71 -16.82
C ASP A 409 -15.74 17.94 -18.36
N ASP A 410 -16.82 17.60 -19.06
CA ASP A 410 -16.92 17.73 -20.53
C ASP A 410 -16.81 19.19 -21.02
N SER A 411 -16.90 20.17 -20.12
CA SER A 411 -16.70 21.61 -20.42
C SER A 411 -15.25 22.06 -20.24
N GLY A 412 -14.36 21.18 -19.76
CA GLY A 412 -12.98 21.49 -19.39
C GLY A 412 -12.83 22.08 -17.97
N SER A 413 -13.90 22.14 -17.18
CA SER A 413 -13.87 22.68 -15.82
C SER A 413 -13.29 21.67 -14.85
N ILE A 414 -12.37 22.09 -13.99
CA ILE A 414 -11.76 21.21 -12.99
C ILE A 414 -12.80 20.84 -11.92
N VAL A 415 -13.15 19.56 -11.83
CA VAL A 415 -14.16 19.03 -10.90
C VAL A 415 -13.57 18.18 -9.78
N GLY A 416 -12.27 17.92 -9.81
CA GLY A 416 -11.60 17.23 -8.70
C GLY A 416 -10.10 17.08 -8.88
N THR A 417 -9.45 16.61 -7.82
CA THR A 417 -8.05 16.15 -7.85
C THR A 417 -7.97 14.77 -7.19
N GLY A 418 -7.04 13.93 -7.64
CA GLY A 418 -6.76 12.62 -7.08
C GLY A 418 -5.26 12.35 -7.00
N LEU A 419 -4.84 11.47 -6.09
CA LEU A 419 -3.45 11.02 -5.98
C LEU A 419 -3.20 9.89 -7.00
N MET A 420 -2.18 10.02 -7.86
CA MET A 420 -1.73 8.91 -8.69
C MET A 420 -0.98 7.88 -7.83
N GLY A 421 -1.34 6.61 -8.01
CA GLY A 421 -0.82 5.45 -7.27
C GLY A 421 0.70 5.36 -7.31
N GLY A 422 1.34 5.89 -6.26
CA GLY A 422 2.75 5.72 -6.00
C GLY A 422 3.11 4.24 -5.80
N VAL A 423 4.39 3.91 -5.97
CA VAL A 423 4.92 2.59 -5.66
C VAL A 423 4.54 2.26 -4.20
N GLU A 424 3.94 1.09 -3.97
CA GLU A 424 3.87 0.50 -2.63
C GLU A 424 5.32 0.26 -2.16
N ALA A 425 5.89 1.27 -1.53
CA ALA A 425 7.25 1.26 -1.05
C ALA A 425 7.31 0.47 0.26
N ASP A 426 8.23 -0.49 0.32
CA ASP A 426 8.58 -1.10 1.59
C ASP A 426 9.50 -0.14 2.34
N ILE A 427 8.90 0.61 3.27
CA ILE A 427 9.58 1.70 3.98
C ILE A 427 10.75 1.21 4.85
N VAL A 428 10.78 -0.07 5.20
CA VAL A 428 11.88 -0.69 5.95
C VAL A 428 13.03 -1.01 5.01
N ALA A 429 12.74 -1.47 3.79
CA ALA A 429 13.76 -1.81 2.81
C ALA A 429 14.55 -0.60 2.27
N ILE A 430 13.97 0.60 2.28
CA ILE A 430 14.57 1.79 1.65
C ILE A 430 15.96 2.12 2.21
N ALA A 431 16.12 2.17 3.54
CA ALA A 431 17.39 2.55 4.15
C ALA A 431 18.48 1.50 3.91
N ASP A 432 18.12 0.21 3.96
CA ASP A 432 19.04 -0.90 3.70
C ASP A 432 19.39 -1.00 2.21
N ALA A 433 18.44 -0.75 1.31
CA ALA A 433 18.70 -0.69 -0.12
C ALA A 433 19.62 0.48 -0.50
N ALA A 434 19.46 1.64 0.15
CA ALA A 434 20.35 2.78 -0.04
C ALA A 434 21.79 2.46 0.40
N SER A 435 21.96 1.72 1.50
CA SER A 435 23.30 1.38 2.02
C SER A 435 24.08 0.42 1.11
N VAL A 436 23.39 -0.40 0.31
CA VAL A 436 23.99 -1.33 -0.67
C VAL A 436 24.05 -0.79 -2.11
N GLY A 437 23.69 0.48 -2.30
CA GLY A 437 23.78 1.18 -3.59
C GLY A 437 22.72 0.73 -4.61
N ALA A 438 21.46 0.56 -4.18
CA ALA A 438 20.34 0.43 -5.08
C ALA A 438 20.20 1.66 -6.00
N ASP A 439 19.83 1.45 -7.26
CA ASP A 439 19.57 2.54 -8.22
C ASP A 439 18.37 3.38 -7.77
N ASN A 440 17.29 2.72 -7.37
CA ASN A 440 16.14 3.35 -6.76
C ASN A 440 15.69 2.56 -5.52
N PRO A 441 16.15 2.91 -4.31
CA PRO A 441 15.77 2.20 -3.09
C PRO A 441 14.27 2.27 -2.77
N LEU A 442 13.51 3.19 -3.37
CA LEU A 442 12.04 3.24 -3.20
C LEU A 442 11.31 2.07 -3.85
N LYS A 443 11.97 1.37 -4.78
CA LYS A 443 11.46 0.14 -5.40
C LYS A 443 11.91 -1.13 -4.68
N ALA A 444 12.75 -1.00 -3.65
CA ALA A 444 13.23 -2.15 -2.90
C ALA A 444 12.12 -2.73 -2.02
N LYS A 445 12.23 -4.03 -1.74
CA LYS A 445 11.33 -4.79 -0.87
C LYS A 445 12.09 -5.83 -0.06
N TYR A 446 11.62 -6.13 1.15
CA TYR A 446 12.02 -7.32 1.89
C TYR A 446 11.09 -8.50 1.58
N PHE A 447 11.67 -9.65 1.28
CA PHE A 447 10.99 -10.94 1.14
C PHE A 447 11.52 -11.92 2.19
N GLY A 448 10.74 -12.15 3.25
CA GLY A 448 11.26 -12.87 4.41
C GLY A 448 12.45 -12.10 4.99
N SER A 449 13.66 -12.67 4.95
CA SER A 449 14.92 -12.00 5.31
C SER A 449 15.67 -11.36 4.14
N HIS A 450 15.24 -11.61 2.90
CA HIS A 450 15.97 -11.24 1.69
C HIS A 450 15.65 -9.82 1.25
N LEU A 451 16.66 -9.00 1.02
CA LEU A 451 16.50 -7.67 0.45
C LEU A 451 16.51 -7.77 -1.07
N VAL A 452 15.44 -7.33 -1.72
CA VAL A 452 15.30 -7.31 -3.18
C VAL A 452 15.24 -5.89 -3.69
N TYR A 453 16.07 -5.58 -4.67
CA TYR A 453 16.16 -4.24 -5.25
C TYR A 453 16.71 -4.28 -6.67
N THR A 454 16.77 -3.14 -7.34
CA THR A 454 17.34 -3.02 -8.69
C THR A 454 18.60 -2.17 -8.74
N LYS A 455 19.49 -2.52 -9.67
CA LYS A 455 20.63 -1.70 -10.09
C LYS A 455 20.54 -1.43 -11.59
N LYS A 456 20.98 -0.25 -12.02
CA LYS A 456 21.17 0.06 -13.44
C LYS A 456 22.63 0.00 -13.83
N LYS A 457 22.92 -0.57 -15.00
CA LYS A 457 24.22 -0.48 -15.67
C LYS A 457 23.97 -0.05 -17.11
N GLY A 458 24.15 1.24 -17.39
CA GLY A 458 23.68 1.86 -18.63
C GLY A 458 22.15 1.86 -18.70
N GLU A 459 21.59 1.51 -19.85
CA GLU A 459 20.14 1.39 -20.07
C GLU A 459 19.53 0.08 -19.53
N LEU A 460 20.37 -0.84 -19.02
CA LEU A 460 19.95 -2.16 -18.60
C LEU A 460 19.74 -2.23 -17.09
N THR A 461 18.69 -2.96 -16.70
CA THR A 461 18.29 -3.19 -15.31
C THR A 461 18.75 -4.57 -14.86
N TYR A 462 19.23 -4.65 -13.62
CA TYR A 462 19.58 -5.88 -12.93
C TYR A 462 18.76 -5.97 -11.65
N VAL A 463 18.22 -7.15 -11.38
CA VAL A 463 17.59 -7.47 -10.10
C VAL A 463 18.66 -8.01 -9.16
N VAL A 464 18.73 -7.50 -7.95
CA VAL A 464 19.63 -7.99 -6.92
C VAL A 464 18.78 -8.55 -5.78
N VAL A 465 19.09 -9.78 -5.39
CA VAL A 465 18.55 -10.43 -4.19
C VAL A 465 19.70 -10.67 -3.24
N ASP A 466 19.69 -9.94 -2.12
CA ASP A 466 20.81 -9.77 -1.20
C ASP A 466 22.09 -9.35 -1.94
N ASN A 467 22.96 -10.32 -2.23
CA ASN A 467 24.25 -10.14 -2.87
C ASN A 467 24.32 -10.75 -4.27
N LYS A 468 23.25 -11.40 -4.73
CA LYS A 468 23.22 -12.09 -6.02
C LYS A 468 22.51 -11.23 -7.06
N GLU A 469 23.19 -10.99 -8.17
CA GLU A 469 22.71 -10.17 -9.28
C GLU A 469 22.18 -11.04 -10.43
N PHE A 470 21.05 -10.63 -11.01
CA PHE A 470 20.38 -11.28 -12.14
C PHE A 470 20.10 -10.25 -13.24
N GLY A 471 20.37 -10.63 -14.49
CA GLY A 471 20.22 -9.77 -15.66
C GLY A 471 21.28 -10.07 -16.73
N PRO A 472 21.46 -9.19 -17.73
CA PRO A 472 20.76 -7.91 -17.91
C PRO A 472 19.31 -8.05 -18.39
N PHE A 473 18.49 -7.06 -18.03
CA PHE A 473 17.12 -6.88 -18.49
C PHE A 473 16.92 -5.50 -19.11
N VAL A 474 15.94 -5.39 -20.02
CA VAL A 474 15.44 -4.07 -20.47
C VAL A 474 14.75 -3.36 -19.31
N ASP A 475 13.89 -4.09 -18.59
CA ASP A 475 13.27 -3.64 -17.35
C ASP A 475 13.00 -4.84 -16.43
N ALA A 476 12.85 -4.59 -15.12
CA ALA A 476 12.45 -5.62 -14.18
C ALA A 476 11.67 -5.00 -12.99
N GLY A 477 10.62 -5.69 -12.55
CA GLY A 477 9.76 -5.23 -11.47
C GLY A 477 8.68 -6.23 -11.06
N SER A 478 7.64 -5.73 -10.39
CA SER A 478 6.51 -6.55 -9.88
C SER A 478 6.98 -7.72 -9.02
N PHE A 479 7.82 -7.41 -8.03
CA PHE A 479 8.38 -8.39 -7.12
C PHE A 479 7.33 -8.98 -6.16
N CYS A 480 7.39 -10.28 -5.90
CA CYS A 480 6.56 -10.98 -4.90
C CYS A 480 7.36 -12.10 -4.19
N SER A 481 6.89 -12.57 -3.04
CA SER A 481 7.50 -13.69 -2.31
C SER A 481 6.50 -14.82 -2.01
N SER A 482 7.03 -16.02 -1.74
CA SER A 482 6.24 -17.08 -1.11
C SER A 482 5.77 -16.68 0.29
N PRO A 483 4.76 -17.37 0.86
CA PRO A 483 4.28 -17.07 2.21
C PRO A 483 5.37 -17.13 3.29
N SER A 484 6.34 -18.04 3.17
CA SER A 484 7.49 -18.10 4.08
C SER A 484 8.56 -17.03 3.79
N GLY A 485 8.55 -16.45 2.58
CA GLY A 485 9.59 -15.57 2.07
C GLY A 485 10.82 -16.30 1.50
N ASN A 486 10.85 -17.64 1.51
CA ASN A 486 11.98 -18.42 1.02
C ASN A 486 12.13 -18.42 -0.50
N HIS A 487 11.03 -18.20 -1.22
CA HIS A 487 11.03 -18.05 -2.67
C HIS A 487 10.65 -16.63 -3.05
N TYR A 488 11.22 -16.14 -4.15
CA TYR A 488 10.91 -14.84 -4.71
C TYR A 488 10.63 -14.94 -6.20
N GLY A 489 9.77 -14.05 -6.68
CA GLY A 489 9.35 -13.96 -8.05
C GLY A 489 9.36 -12.53 -8.54
N TYR A 490 9.67 -12.33 -9.81
CA TYR A 490 9.58 -11.02 -10.46
C TYR A 490 9.32 -11.15 -11.95
N ILE A 491 8.87 -10.04 -12.54
CA ILE A 491 8.68 -9.91 -13.97
C ILE A 491 9.92 -9.23 -14.54
N ALA A 492 10.57 -9.87 -15.51
CA ALA A 492 11.69 -9.32 -16.24
C ALA A 492 11.32 -9.14 -17.71
N GLU A 493 11.80 -8.08 -18.34
CA GLU A 493 11.58 -7.79 -19.75
C GLU A 493 12.89 -7.90 -20.52
N ASN A 494 12.86 -8.64 -21.63
CA ASN A 494 13.94 -8.67 -22.60
C ASN A 494 13.38 -8.44 -24.01
N GLN A 495 14.23 -8.56 -25.04
CA GLN A 495 13.86 -8.29 -26.43
C GLN A 495 12.71 -9.18 -26.95
N ASN A 496 12.47 -10.33 -26.34
CA ASN A 496 11.42 -11.26 -26.75
C ASN A 496 10.07 -11.00 -26.07
N GLY A 497 10.05 -10.25 -24.96
CA GLY A 497 8.85 -9.98 -24.17
C GLY A 497 9.08 -10.14 -22.67
N LYS A 498 7.99 -10.36 -21.92
CA LYS A 498 8.02 -10.47 -20.46
C LYS A 498 8.19 -11.92 -20.02
N TRP A 499 9.09 -12.11 -19.07
CA TRP A 499 9.40 -13.39 -18.45
C TRP A 499 9.04 -13.35 -16.98
N VAL A 500 8.48 -14.45 -16.50
CA VAL A 500 8.36 -14.70 -15.07
C VAL A 500 9.64 -15.39 -14.61
N VAL A 501 10.30 -14.79 -13.62
CA VAL A 501 11.52 -15.32 -13.02
C VAL A 501 11.23 -15.69 -11.58
N VAL A 502 11.62 -16.89 -11.17
CA VAL A 502 11.47 -17.41 -9.80
C VAL A 502 12.83 -17.91 -9.33
N ASP A 503 13.30 -17.42 -8.19
CA ASP A 503 14.60 -17.76 -7.61
C ASP A 503 15.78 -17.61 -8.60
N GLY A 504 15.68 -16.60 -9.46
CA GLY A 504 16.66 -16.34 -10.51
C GLY A 504 16.57 -17.24 -11.74
N LYS A 505 15.54 -18.09 -11.85
CA LYS A 505 15.33 -19.00 -12.97
C LYS A 505 14.09 -18.59 -13.78
N TYR A 506 14.25 -18.52 -15.10
CA TYR A 506 13.17 -18.20 -16.02
C TYR A 506 12.15 -19.34 -16.09
N GLN A 507 10.87 -19.00 -16.17
CA GLN A 507 9.86 -19.94 -16.67
C GLN A 507 10.10 -20.29 -18.15
N SER A 508 9.47 -21.37 -18.61
CA SER A 508 9.68 -21.92 -19.96
C SER A 508 9.25 -21.01 -21.12
N SER A 509 8.41 -20.00 -20.86
CA SER A 509 7.74 -19.20 -21.88
C SER A 509 7.82 -17.72 -21.55
N TYR A 510 7.85 -16.89 -22.60
CA TYR A 510 7.60 -15.45 -22.50
C TYR A 510 6.14 -15.13 -22.83
N TYR A 511 5.71 -13.95 -22.39
CA TYR A 511 4.36 -13.44 -22.57
C TYR A 511 4.41 -11.99 -23.02
N ASP A 512 3.45 -11.59 -23.85
CA ASP A 512 3.26 -10.18 -24.22
C ASP A 512 2.87 -9.34 -23.00
N SER A 513 2.18 -9.97 -22.03
CA SER A 513 1.76 -9.36 -20.79
C SER A 513 1.73 -10.36 -19.64
N VAL A 514 2.12 -9.89 -18.46
CA VAL A 514 2.03 -10.63 -17.20
C VAL A 514 1.41 -9.69 -16.18
N TYR A 515 0.29 -10.10 -15.60
CA TYR A 515 -0.48 -9.33 -14.63
C TYR A 515 -0.56 -10.09 -13.30
N LYS A 516 -0.42 -9.37 -12.19
CA LYS A 516 -0.64 -9.90 -10.82
C LYS A 516 0.16 -11.18 -10.52
N LEU A 517 1.46 -11.17 -10.78
CA LEU A 517 2.36 -12.24 -10.35
C LEU A 517 2.33 -12.36 -8.81
N GLN A 518 2.01 -13.55 -8.31
CA GLN A 518 1.92 -13.83 -6.87
C GLN A 518 2.19 -15.31 -6.58
N PHE A 519 2.70 -15.62 -5.39
CA PHE A 519 2.72 -16.98 -4.87
C PHE A 519 1.35 -17.36 -4.29
N THR A 520 0.76 -18.44 -4.81
CA THR A 520 -0.48 -19.03 -4.29
C THR A 520 -0.21 -20.08 -3.21
N ALA A 521 1.00 -20.65 -3.18
CA ALA A 521 1.47 -21.52 -2.12
C ALA A 521 2.99 -21.39 -2.01
N GLU A 522 3.62 -22.12 -1.09
CA GLU A 522 5.07 -22.09 -0.91
C GLU A 522 5.83 -22.34 -2.21
N ASN A 523 5.37 -23.33 -2.99
CA ASN A 523 6.01 -23.78 -4.22
C ASN A 523 5.08 -23.62 -5.44
N GLU A 524 4.20 -22.64 -5.43
CA GLU A 524 3.28 -22.41 -6.54
C GLU A 524 3.10 -20.92 -6.77
N ILE A 525 3.28 -20.51 -8.02
CA ILE A 525 3.00 -19.14 -8.47
C ILE A 525 1.81 -19.13 -9.42
N ALA A 526 1.11 -18.01 -9.42
CA ALA A 526 0.06 -17.71 -10.37
C ALA A 526 0.17 -16.29 -10.89
N PHE A 527 -0.29 -16.11 -12.13
CA PHE A 527 -0.44 -14.81 -12.77
C PHE A 527 -1.48 -14.89 -13.87
N LEU A 528 -1.93 -13.73 -14.33
CA LEU A 528 -2.84 -13.62 -15.46
C LEU A 528 -2.10 -13.07 -16.69
N THR A 529 -2.55 -13.52 -17.85
CA THR A 529 -2.16 -12.96 -19.15
C THR A 529 -3.39 -12.84 -20.05
N ILE A 530 -3.28 -12.07 -21.12
CA ILE A 530 -4.31 -11.99 -22.16
C ILE A 530 -3.81 -12.73 -23.40
N LYS A 531 -4.61 -13.67 -23.89
CA LYS A 531 -4.33 -14.43 -25.11
C LYS A 531 -5.58 -14.51 -25.96
N ASN A 532 -5.53 -14.00 -27.18
CA ASN A 532 -6.65 -14.01 -28.13
C ASN A 532 -7.96 -13.45 -27.55
N GLY A 533 -7.88 -12.32 -26.83
CA GLY A 533 -9.05 -11.68 -26.20
C GLY A 533 -9.66 -12.48 -25.04
N LYS A 534 -8.94 -13.47 -24.49
CA LYS A 534 -9.33 -14.23 -23.30
C LYS A 534 -8.36 -13.96 -22.16
N VAL A 535 -8.89 -13.95 -20.95
CA VAL A 535 -8.09 -13.91 -19.72
C VAL A 535 -7.65 -15.34 -19.42
N VAL A 536 -6.34 -15.57 -19.46
CA VAL A 536 -5.72 -16.86 -19.17
C VAL A 536 -5.03 -16.77 -17.83
N ARG A 537 -5.41 -17.66 -16.92
CA ARG A 537 -4.73 -17.86 -15.66
C ARG A 537 -3.67 -18.93 -15.83
N ILE A 538 -2.49 -18.65 -15.31
CA ILE A 538 -1.36 -19.57 -15.35
C ILE A 538 -1.01 -19.97 -13.93
N PHE A 539 -0.90 -21.27 -13.68
CA PHE A 539 -0.26 -21.81 -12.48
C PHE A 539 1.02 -22.52 -12.85
N SER A 540 2.06 -22.34 -12.04
CA SER A 540 3.29 -23.10 -12.19
C SER A 540 3.80 -23.55 -10.84
N LYS A 541 4.12 -24.85 -10.76
CA LYS A 541 4.76 -25.45 -9.60
C LYS A 541 6.26 -25.30 -9.69
N ILE A 542 6.83 -24.94 -8.55
CA ILE A 542 8.26 -24.88 -8.31
C ILE A 542 8.64 -26.23 -7.70
N LYS A 543 9.73 -26.82 -8.18
CA LYS A 543 10.30 -28.08 -7.65
C LYS A 543 11.67 -27.80 -7.10
#